data_AF-A0A660XZ92-F1
#
_entry.id   AF-A0A660XZ92-F1
#
_cell.length_a   1.000
_cell.length_b   1.000
_cell.length_c   1.000
_cell.angle_alpha   90.00
_cell.angle_beta   90.00
_cell.angle_gamma   90.00
#
_symmetry.space_group_name_H-M   'P 1'
#
loop_
_entity.id
_entity.type
_entity.pdbx_description
1 polymer ?
#
loop_
_entity_poly.entity_id
_entity_poly.type
_entity_poly.pdbx_seq_one_letter_code
_entity_poly.pdbx_strand_id
1 'polypeptide(L)'
;MSSYRGHLRGGVFFFGLAWLGLWGIYRSGLVGDAFVEAFRGWRVLPLLAVSLVMALWPDVDITSKAQKFFYRVLIGVDIGLLLGKRYQEAAVLGLLAMVPIVSRHRGWTHTIWAAILVPAPLLLLPMYLEGKVIWAGLPYYLAGLVGYVSHLILDRKFL
;
A
#
# COMPACT_ATOMS: atom_id res chain seq x y z
N MET A 1 3.48 -1.59 20.77
CA MET A 1 3.86 -1.21 19.41
C MET A 1 4.43 -2.46 18.75
N SER A 2 3.91 -2.80 17.57
CA SER A 2 4.20 -4.10 16.98
C SER A 2 5.61 -4.15 16.41
N SER A 3 6.15 -5.36 16.24
CA SER A 3 7.39 -5.52 15.47
C SER A 3 7.06 -5.59 13.98
N TYR A 4 8.06 -5.43 13.10
CA TYR A 4 7.96 -5.73 11.67
C TYR A 4 7.20 -7.04 11.37
N ARG A 5 7.50 -8.12 12.10
CA ARG A 5 6.82 -9.42 11.94
C ARG A 5 5.37 -9.37 12.41
N GLY A 6 5.10 -8.59 13.46
CA GLY A 6 3.75 -8.38 13.96
C GLY A 6 2.89 -7.58 12.98
N HIS A 7 3.44 -6.56 12.32
CA HIS A 7 2.73 -5.83 11.26
C HIS A 7 2.44 -6.72 10.04
N LEU A 8 3.39 -7.57 9.62
CA LEU A 8 3.11 -8.55 8.56
C LEU A 8 1.99 -9.52 8.94
N ARG A 9 2.02 -10.07 10.16
CA ARG A 9 0.95 -10.95 10.66
C ARG A 9 -0.40 -10.24 10.72
N GLY A 10 -0.41 -8.97 11.15
CA GLY A 10 -1.57 -8.09 11.10
C GLY A 10 -2.10 -7.93 9.69
N GLY A 11 -1.24 -7.58 8.74
CA GLY A 11 -1.60 -7.44 7.32
C GLY A 11 -2.24 -8.71 6.75
N VAL A 12 -1.67 -9.89 7.02
CA VAL A 12 -2.29 -11.18 6.62
C VAL A 12 -3.66 -11.36 7.27
N PHE A 13 -3.76 -11.15 8.59
CA PHE A 13 -4.98 -11.37 9.35
C PHE A 13 -6.12 -10.46 8.90
N PHE A 14 -5.89 -9.15 8.85
CA PHE A 14 -6.90 -8.17 8.45
C PHE A 14 -7.27 -8.30 6.96
N PHE A 15 -6.31 -8.62 6.08
CA PHE A 15 -6.62 -8.95 4.70
C PHE A 15 -7.49 -10.20 4.59
N GLY A 16 -7.21 -11.25 5.37
CA GLY A 16 -8.04 -12.45 5.43
C GLY A 16 -9.46 -12.15 5.89
N LEU A 17 -9.64 -11.32 6.92
CA LEU A 17 -10.96 -10.87 7.36
C LEU A 17 -11.69 -10.06 6.27
N ALA A 18 -11.01 -9.13 5.61
CA ALA A 18 -11.60 -8.35 4.51
C ALA A 18 -11.99 -9.25 3.32
N TRP A 19 -11.15 -10.22 2.98
CA TRP A 19 -11.42 -11.20 1.93
C TRP A 19 -12.62 -12.10 2.27
N LEU A 20 -12.72 -12.60 3.50
CA LEU A 20 -13.90 -13.35 3.96
C LEU A 20 -15.17 -12.49 3.96
N GLY A 21 -15.06 -11.24 4.43
CA GLY A 21 -16.15 -10.27 4.38
C GLY A 21 -16.65 -10.00 2.97
N LEU A 22 -15.74 -9.88 2.00
CA LEU A 22 -16.06 -9.70 0.59
C LEU A 22 -16.92 -10.87 0.07
N TRP A 23 -16.62 -12.11 0.44
CA TRP A 23 -17.46 -13.25 0.03
C TRP A 23 -18.86 -13.22 0.63
N GLY A 24 -19.01 -12.72 1.86
CA GLY A 24 -20.33 -12.47 2.45
C GLY A 24 -21.13 -11.43 1.66
N ILE A 25 -20.48 -10.31 1.31
CA ILE A 25 -21.09 -9.21 0.52
C ILE A 25 -21.40 -9.66 -0.91
N TYR A 26 -20.55 -10.49 -1.52
CA TYR A 26 -20.81 -11.07 -2.83
C TYR A 26 -22.05 -11.97 -2.81
N ARG A 27 -22.20 -12.80 -1.79
CA ARG A 27 -23.38 -13.68 -1.62
C ARG A 27 -24.69 -12.90 -1.42
N SER A 28 -24.64 -11.69 -0.88
CA SER A 28 -25.82 -10.83 -0.77
C SER A 28 -26.16 -10.08 -2.07
N GLY A 29 -25.37 -10.24 -3.13
CA GLY A 29 -25.60 -9.61 -4.44
C GLY A 29 -25.22 -8.13 -4.51
N LEU A 30 -24.58 -7.58 -3.47
CA LEU A 30 -24.21 -6.16 -3.42
C LEU A 30 -22.99 -5.80 -4.28
N VAL A 31 -22.23 -6.80 -4.72
CA VAL A 31 -21.02 -6.63 -5.52
C VAL A 31 -21.06 -7.59 -6.71
N GLY A 32 -20.74 -7.09 -7.90
CA GLY A 32 -20.78 -7.87 -9.14
C GLY A 32 -19.54 -8.76 -9.36
N ASP A 33 -19.69 -9.74 -10.26
CA ASP A 33 -18.65 -10.72 -10.59
C ASP A 33 -17.33 -10.07 -11.04
N ALA A 34 -17.41 -9.01 -11.85
CA ALA A 34 -16.24 -8.32 -12.39
C ALA A 34 -15.30 -7.80 -11.29
N PHE A 35 -15.84 -7.35 -10.16
CA PHE A 35 -15.03 -6.89 -9.03
C PHE A 35 -14.41 -8.07 -8.25
N VAL A 36 -15.21 -9.09 -7.98
CA VAL A 36 -14.78 -10.27 -7.21
C VAL A 36 -13.75 -11.11 -7.97
N GLU A 37 -13.72 -11.03 -9.30
CA GLU A 37 -12.75 -11.73 -10.12
C GLU A 37 -11.30 -11.38 -9.78
N ALA A 38 -11.05 -10.15 -9.31
CA ALA A 38 -9.73 -9.74 -8.83
C ALA A 38 -9.27 -10.51 -7.58
N PHE A 39 -10.21 -11.06 -6.79
CA PHE A 39 -9.95 -11.76 -5.54
C PHE A 39 -10.01 -13.29 -5.68
N ARG A 40 -10.15 -13.82 -6.89
CA ARG A 40 -10.27 -15.25 -7.20
C ARG A 40 -8.94 -15.90 -7.58
N GLY A 41 -8.78 -17.15 -7.15
CA GLY A 41 -7.62 -17.98 -7.50
C GLY A 41 -6.29 -17.30 -7.17
N TRP A 42 -5.35 -17.32 -8.11
CA TRP A 42 -4.02 -16.73 -7.93
C TRP A 42 -4.03 -15.19 -7.93
N ARG A 43 -5.09 -14.54 -8.42
CA ARG A 43 -5.18 -13.06 -8.48
C ARG A 43 -5.26 -12.39 -7.12
N VAL A 44 -5.61 -13.15 -6.07
CA VAL A 44 -5.57 -12.65 -4.69
C VAL A 44 -4.13 -12.43 -4.17
N LEU A 45 -3.14 -13.12 -4.73
CA LEU A 45 -1.75 -13.05 -4.28
C LEU A 45 -1.13 -11.65 -4.43
N PRO A 46 -1.24 -10.95 -5.58
CA PRO A 46 -0.76 -9.57 -5.68
C PRO A 46 -1.52 -8.61 -4.74
N LEU A 47 -2.80 -8.84 -4.48
CA LEU A 47 -3.57 -8.04 -3.50
C LEU A 47 -3.02 -8.24 -2.08
N LEU A 48 -2.76 -9.49 -1.69
CA LEU A 48 -2.11 -9.80 -0.42
C LEU A 48 -0.73 -9.14 -0.35
N ALA A 49 0.08 -9.23 -1.40
CA ALA A 49 1.39 -8.59 -1.45
C ALA A 49 1.29 -7.07 -1.24
N VAL A 50 0.33 -6.41 -1.88
CA VAL A 50 0.06 -4.98 -1.67
C VAL A 50 -0.34 -4.70 -0.22
N SER A 51 -1.23 -5.49 0.37
CA SER A 51 -1.60 -5.37 1.79
C SER A 51 -0.37 -5.47 2.70
N LEU A 52 0.51 -6.44 2.47
CA LEU A 52 1.72 -6.63 3.29
C LEU A 52 2.71 -5.48 3.14
N VAL A 53 2.91 -4.98 1.92
CA VAL A 53 3.76 -3.80 1.68
C VAL A 53 3.16 -2.59 2.40
N MET A 54 1.85 -2.36 2.29
CA MET A 54 1.20 -1.21 2.93
C MET A 54 1.09 -1.34 4.46
N ALA A 55 1.06 -2.56 5.01
CA ALA A 55 1.17 -2.77 6.46
C ALA A 55 2.55 -2.42 7.03
N LEU A 56 3.58 -2.37 6.19
CA LEU A 56 4.94 -1.99 6.56
C LEU A 56 5.27 -0.54 6.22
N TRP A 57 4.53 0.07 5.30
CA TRP A 57 4.83 1.39 4.78
C TRP A 57 4.90 2.49 5.85
N PRO A 58 4.04 2.53 6.89
CA PRO A 58 4.11 3.58 7.91
C PRO A 58 5.49 3.70 8.56
N ASP A 59 6.19 2.58 8.74
CA ASP A 59 7.52 2.50 9.36
C ASP A 59 8.67 2.98 8.47
N VAL A 60 8.39 3.57 7.30
CA VAL A 60 9.41 4.14 6.40
C VAL A 60 10.09 5.39 7.00
N ASP A 61 9.43 6.07 7.94
CA ASP A 61 9.93 7.27 8.63
C ASP A 61 10.73 6.96 9.92
N ILE A 62 10.85 5.68 10.30
CA ILE A 62 11.61 5.26 11.48
C ILE A 62 12.72 4.27 11.13
N THR A 63 13.76 4.22 11.95
CA THR A 63 14.86 3.26 11.77
C THR A 63 14.39 1.83 11.99
N SER A 64 14.02 1.14 10.90
CA SER A 64 13.40 -0.19 10.94
C SER A 64 13.87 -1.10 9.80
N LYS A 65 13.50 -2.38 9.88
CA LYS A 65 13.68 -3.32 8.76
C LYS A 65 12.78 -2.95 7.57
N ALA A 66 11.58 -2.42 7.83
CA ALA A 66 10.67 -1.94 6.78
C ALA A 66 11.30 -0.78 6.01
N GLN A 67 11.83 0.23 6.71
CA GLN A 67 12.54 1.35 6.10
C GLN A 67 13.66 0.85 5.19
N LYS A 68 14.57 0.00 5.69
CA LYS A 68 15.68 -0.54 4.89
C LYS A 68 15.19 -1.27 3.63
N PHE A 69 14.07 -1.99 3.72
CA PHE A 69 13.46 -2.64 2.57
C PHE A 69 13.00 -1.61 1.52
N PHE A 70 12.21 -0.60 1.91
CA PHE A 70 11.72 0.43 0.98
C PHE A 70 12.85 1.21 0.32
N TYR A 71 13.84 1.68 1.10
CA TYR A 71 14.95 2.45 0.53
C TYR A 71 15.85 1.63 -0.39
N ARG A 72 16.01 0.32 -0.15
CA ARG A 72 16.73 -0.55 -1.11
C ARG A 72 16.00 -0.65 -2.43
N VAL A 73 14.67 -0.78 -2.40
CA VAL A 73 13.85 -0.78 -3.62
C VAL A 73 13.96 0.56 -4.33
N LEU A 74 13.80 1.67 -3.61
CA LEU A 74 13.90 3.02 -4.17
C LEU A 74 15.27 3.27 -4.81
N ILE A 75 16.37 2.92 -4.13
CA ILE A 75 17.73 3.03 -4.68
C ILE A 75 17.87 2.18 -5.96
N GLY A 76 17.36 0.94 -5.96
CA GLY A 76 17.41 0.09 -7.15
C GLY A 76 16.66 0.68 -8.34
N VAL A 77 15.46 1.23 -8.10
CA VAL A 77 14.66 1.90 -9.13
C VAL A 77 15.38 3.17 -9.63
N ASP A 78 15.92 3.96 -8.72
CA ASP A 78 16.61 5.22 -9.03
C ASP A 78 17.87 4.98 -9.87
N ILE A 79 18.68 3.97 -9.52
CA ILE A 79 19.81 3.51 -10.35
C ILE A 79 19.32 3.10 -11.74
N GLY A 80 18.22 2.36 -11.84
CA GLY A 80 17.64 1.98 -13.13
C GLY A 80 17.25 3.19 -13.98
N LEU A 81 16.64 4.22 -13.37
CA LEU A 81 16.30 5.47 -14.05
C LEU A 81 17.56 6.21 -14.53
N LEU A 82 18.59 6.31 -13.68
CA LEU A 82 19.85 6.97 -14.03
C LEU A 82 20.57 6.26 -15.18
N LEU A 83 20.63 4.92 -15.17
CA LEU A 83 21.19 4.13 -16.28
C LEU A 83 20.40 4.34 -17.58
N GLY A 84 19.08 4.48 -17.48
CA GLY A 84 18.19 4.85 -18.58
C GLY A 84 18.26 6.33 -18.98
N LYS A 85 19.13 7.13 -18.37
CA LYS A 85 19.25 8.59 -18.57
C LYS A 85 17.95 9.38 -18.28
N ARG A 86 17.06 8.81 -17.45
CA ARG A 86 15.79 9.40 -17.00
C ARG A 86 16.00 10.25 -15.75
N TYR A 87 16.81 11.29 -15.90
CA TYR A 87 17.30 12.09 -14.76
C TYR A 87 16.19 12.87 -14.05
N GLN A 88 15.16 13.31 -14.78
CA GLN A 88 14.04 14.05 -14.21
C GLN A 88 13.21 13.16 -13.28
N GLU A 89 12.90 11.95 -13.73
CA GLU A 89 12.15 10.98 -12.94
C GLU A 89 12.94 10.51 -11.73
N ALA A 90 14.26 10.32 -11.89
CA ALA A 90 15.16 10.01 -10.77
C ALA A 90 15.15 11.14 -9.72
N ALA A 91 15.25 12.40 -10.16
CA ALA A 91 15.21 13.55 -9.24
C ALA A 91 13.87 13.65 -8.50
N VAL A 92 12.75 13.42 -9.19
CA VAL A 92 11.41 13.41 -8.57
C VAL A 92 11.28 12.24 -7.59
N LEU A 93 11.74 11.04 -7.96
CA LEU A 93 11.73 9.87 -7.08
C LEU A 93 12.56 10.11 -5.81
N GLY A 94 13.78 10.62 -5.97
CA GLY A 94 14.66 10.98 -4.86
C GLY A 94 14.05 12.03 -3.94
N LEU A 95 13.43 13.08 -4.50
CA LEU A 95 12.72 14.09 -3.71
C LEU A 95 11.57 13.48 -2.90
N LEU A 96 10.71 12.67 -3.53
CA LEU A 96 9.59 11.99 -2.86
C LEU A 96 10.09 11.00 -1.80
N ALA A 97 11.19 10.31 -2.06
CA ALA A 97 11.81 9.39 -1.10
C ALA A 97 12.28 10.11 0.16
N MET A 98 12.70 11.38 0.10
CA MET A 98 13.14 12.11 1.30
C MET A 98 11.97 12.52 2.22
N VAL A 99 10.75 12.67 1.68
CA VAL A 99 9.59 13.21 2.41
C VAL A 99 9.31 12.48 3.74
N PRO A 100 9.28 11.14 3.81
CA PRO A 100 9.02 10.46 5.07
C PRO A 100 10.18 10.61 6.07
N ILE A 101 11.43 10.59 5.63
CA ILE A 101 12.60 10.71 6.51
C ILE A 101 12.72 12.10 7.14
N VAL A 102 12.42 13.16 6.39
CA VAL A 102 12.51 14.54 6.89
C VAL A 102 11.34 14.86 7.85
N SER A 103 10.29 14.03 7.83
CA SER A 103 9.17 14.18 8.75
C SER A 103 9.54 13.78 10.18
N ARG A 104 8.71 14.19 11.15
CA ARG A 104 8.90 13.79 12.55
C ARG A 104 8.79 12.27 12.67
N HIS A 105 9.57 11.68 13.58
CA HIS A 105 9.49 10.25 13.88
C HIS A 105 8.06 9.85 14.26
N ARG A 106 7.45 9.01 13.43
CA ARG A 106 6.02 8.63 13.44
C ARG A 106 5.08 9.81 13.31
N GLY A 107 5.36 10.65 12.33
CA GLY A 107 4.58 11.83 12.00
C GLY A 107 3.37 11.47 11.14
N TRP A 108 3.25 12.13 10.00
CA TRP A 108 2.08 12.01 9.12
C TRP A 108 1.86 10.58 8.58
N THR A 109 2.92 9.77 8.46
CA THR A 109 2.84 8.37 8.03
C THR A 109 2.03 7.49 9.00
N HIS A 110 1.78 7.94 10.22
CA HIS A 110 0.99 7.19 11.20
C HIS A 110 -0.42 7.79 11.42
N THR A 111 -0.94 8.50 10.42
CA THR A 111 -2.28 9.08 10.43
C THR A 111 -3.25 8.29 9.55
N ILE A 112 -4.55 8.36 9.85
CA ILE A 112 -5.58 7.78 8.99
C ILE A 112 -5.60 8.40 7.58
N TRP A 113 -5.21 9.68 7.48
CA TRP A 113 -5.11 10.37 6.19
C TRP A 113 -4.03 9.77 5.30
N ALA A 114 -2.88 9.41 5.86
CA ALA A 114 -1.85 8.70 5.12
C ALA A 114 -2.34 7.32 4.67
N ALA A 115 -3.12 6.61 5.49
CA ALA A 115 -3.71 5.33 5.10
C ALA A 115 -4.63 5.41 3.87
N ILE A 116 -5.28 6.57 3.67
CA ILE A 116 -6.13 6.83 2.50
C ILE A 116 -5.29 7.33 1.31
N LEU A 117 -4.42 8.31 1.53
CA LEU A 117 -3.70 9.01 0.46
C LEU A 117 -2.55 8.20 -0.14
N VAL A 118 -1.81 7.46 0.68
CA VAL A 118 -0.62 6.71 0.23
C VAL A 118 -0.98 5.58 -0.75
N PRO A 119 -2.01 4.75 -0.54
CA PRO A 119 -2.42 3.75 -1.53
C PRO A 119 -3.23 4.34 -2.69
N ALA A 120 -3.71 5.59 -2.62
CA ALA A 120 -4.57 6.20 -3.66
C ALA A 120 -4.00 6.13 -5.09
N PRO A 121 -2.68 6.24 -5.34
CA PRO A 121 -2.11 6.05 -6.66
C PRO A 121 -2.46 4.70 -7.30
N LEU A 122 -2.69 3.64 -6.52
CA LEU A 122 -3.12 2.33 -7.04
C LEU A 122 -4.50 2.38 -7.71
N LEU A 123 -5.37 3.29 -7.28
CA LEU A 123 -6.68 3.54 -7.88
C LEU A 123 -6.59 4.57 -9.02
N LEU A 124 -5.90 5.69 -8.76
CA LEU A 124 -5.96 6.88 -9.62
C LEU A 124 -5.01 6.82 -10.81
N LEU A 125 -3.83 6.19 -10.67
CA LEU A 125 -2.84 6.15 -11.73
C LEU A 125 -3.36 5.43 -12.99
N PRO A 126 -4.04 4.26 -12.90
CA PRO A 126 -4.65 3.64 -14.08
C PRO A 126 -5.67 4.55 -14.77
N MET A 127 -6.50 5.27 -14.00
CA MET A 127 -7.49 6.20 -14.56
C MET A 127 -6.83 7.36 -15.30
N TYR A 128 -5.75 7.90 -14.72
CA TYR A 128 -4.98 8.99 -15.32
C TYR A 128 -4.32 8.56 -16.64
N LEU A 129 -3.66 7.39 -16.65
CA LEU A 129 -2.97 6.88 -17.83
C LEU A 129 -3.94 6.52 -18.97
N GLU A 130 -5.13 6.02 -18.64
CA GLU A 130 -6.16 5.64 -19.63
C GLU A 130 -7.04 6.83 -20.06
N GLY A 131 -7.00 7.97 -19.35
CA GLY A 131 -7.84 9.13 -19.60
C GLY A 131 -9.35 8.87 -19.39
N LYS A 132 -9.71 7.85 -18.62
CA LYS A 132 -11.11 7.45 -18.36
C LYS A 132 -11.28 6.89 -16.95
N VAL A 133 -12.51 6.99 -16.44
CA VAL A 133 -12.86 6.42 -15.13
C VAL A 133 -12.94 4.89 -15.25
N ILE A 134 -11.96 4.19 -14.65
CA ILE A 134 -11.89 2.73 -14.59
C ILE A 134 -11.62 2.23 -13.18
N TRP A 135 -12.33 1.19 -12.76
CA TRP A 135 -12.25 0.67 -11.38
C TRP A 135 -11.25 -0.49 -11.21
N ALA A 136 -10.41 -0.75 -12.21
CA ALA A 136 -9.42 -1.84 -12.18
C ALA A 136 -8.41 -1.71 -11.02
N GLY A 137 -8.11 -0.47 -10.58
CA GLY A 137 -7.23 -0.21 -9.44
C GLY A 137 -7.89 -0.36 -8.06
N LEU A 138 -9.23 -0.42 -8.00
CA LEU A 138 -9.98 -0.44 -6.74
C LEU A 138 -9.63 -1.63 -5.83
N PRO A 139 -9.51 -2.88 -6.32
CA PRO A 139 -9.08 -4.00 -5.48
C PRO A 139 -7.72 -3.78 -4.82
N TYR A 140 -6.76 -3.20 -5.56
CA TYR A 140 -5.41 -2.93 -5.06
C TYR A 140 -5.40 -1.81 -4.02
N TYR A 141 -6.16 -0.74 -4.28
CA TYR A 141 -6.35 0.34 -3.31
C TYR A 141 -6.95 -0.17 -2.00
N LEU A 142 -8.01 -0.98 -2.05
CA LEU A 142 -8.65 -1.54 -0.87
C LEU A 142 -7.71 -2.50 -0.12
N ALA A 143 -6.95 -3.33 -0.84
CA ALA A 143 -5.93 -4.18 -0.22
C ALA A 143 -4.85 -3.35 0.49
N GLY A 144 -4.40 -2.27 -0.14
CA GLY A 144 -3.44 -1.34 0.45
C GLY A 144 -3.99 -0.63 1.68
N LEU A 145 -5.24 -0.16 1.62
CA LEU A 145 -5.93 0.48 2.73
C LEU A 145 -6.06 -0.48 3.93
N VAL A 146 -6.47 -1.73 3.70
CA VAL A 146 -6.57 -2.75 4.76
C VAL A 146 -5.20 -3.02 5.40
N GLY A 147 -4.16 -3.16 4.57
CA GLY A 147 -2.80 -3.33 5.04
C GLY A 147 -2.35 -2.17 5.93
N TYR A 148 -2.49 -0.95 5.45
CA TYR A 148 -2.11 0.27 6.17
C TYR A 148 -2.88 0.44 7.48
N VAL A 149 -4.21 0.30 7.44
CA VAL A 149 -5.06 0.41 8.62
C VAL A 149 -4.72 -0.68 9.64
N SER A 150 -4.34 -1.89 9.21
CA SER A 150 -3.88 -2.93 10.14
C SER A 150 -2.66 -2.49 10.96
N HIS A 151 -1.74 -1.74 10.34
CA HIS A 151 -0.60 -1.17 11.05
C HIS A 151 -1.07 -0.19 12.14
N LEU A 152 -1.91 0.76 11.75
CA LEU A 152 -2.47 1.78 12.65
C LEU A 152 -3.22 1.18 13.84
N ILE A 153 -4.04 0.15 13.60
CA ILE A 153 -4.77 -0.56 14.65
C ILE A 153 -3.80 -1.22 15.65
N LEU A 154 -2.79 -1.93 15.13
CA LEU A 154 -1.81 -2.63 15.99
C LEU A 154 -0.97 -1.66 16.83
N ASP A 155 -0.72 -0.47 16.30
CA ASP A 155 0.01 0.59 16.99
C ASP A 155 -0.90 1.51 17.83
N ARG A 156 -2.22 1.30 17.78
CA ARG A 156 -3.25 2.12 18.45
C ARG A 156 -3.16 3.60 18.07
N LYS A 157 -2.81 3.89 16.82
CA LYS A 157 -2.67 5.24 16.29
C LYS A 157 -3.77 5.53 15.28
N PHE A 158 -4.66 6.47 15.61
CA PHE A 158 -5.77 6.87 14.74
C PHE A 158 -5.84 8.40 14.53
N LEU A 159 -4.90 9.14 15.11
CA LEU A 159 -4.78 10.60 15.08
C LEU A 159 -3.32 10.98 14.88
#